data_AF-A0A379PPY1-F1
#
_entry.id   AF-A0A379PPY1-F1
#
_cell.length_a   1.000
_cell.length_b   1.000
_cell.length_c   1.000
_cell.angle_alpha   90.00
_cell.angle_beta   90.00
_cell.angle_gamma   90.00
#
_symmetry.space_group_name_H-M   'P 1'
#
loop_
_entity.id
_entity.type
_entity.pdbx_description
1 polymer ?
#
loop_
_entity_poly.entity_id
_entity_poly.type
_entity_poly.pdbx_seq_one_letter_code
_entity_poly.pdbx_strand_id
1 'polypeptide(L)' 'MALSVQELLANKGICPPRDRIAALESKWAEIVQRRGDLGAVAVDDADISVRNIPGGDHVR' A
#
# COMPACT_ATOMS: atom_id res chain seq x y z
N MET A 1 2.67 9.61 17.87
CA MET A 1 1.60 10.26 17.09
C MET A 1 1.75 9.80 15.65
N ALA A 2 0.72 9.16 15.07
CA ALA A 2 0.74 8.78 13.65
C ALA A 2 0.36 10.01 12.81
N LEU A 3 1.14 10.34 11.78
CA LEU A 3 0.84 11.41 10.83
C LEU A 3 -0.44 11.07 10.07
N SER A 4 -1.30 12.07 9.80
CA SER A 4 -2.44 11.91 8.90
C SER A 4 -1.97 11.59 7.47
N VAL A 5 -2.83 10.96 6.66
CA VAL A 5 -2.49 10.64 5.26
C VAL A 5 -2.15 11.92 4.48
N GLN A 6 -2.84 13.03 4.78
CA GLN A 6 -2.56 14.33 4.19
C GLN A 6 -1.14 14.83 4.51
N GLU A 7 -0.72 14.78 5.77
CA GLU A 7 0.64 15.19 6.19
C GLU A 7 1.72 14.29 5.58
N LEU A 8 1.44 12.98 5.48
CA LEU A 8 2.32 12.00 4.88
C LEU A 8 2.54 12.25 3.37
N LEU A 9 1.47 12.62 2.66
CA LEU A 9 1.53 12.98 1.26
C LEU A 9 2.23 14.33 1.06
N ALA A 10 1.94 15.33 1.90
CA ALA A 10 2.61 16.63 1.86
C ALA A 10 4.13 16.53 2.09
N ASN A 11 4.57 15.69 3.03
CA ASN A 11 6.00 15.42 3.26
C ASN A 11 6.68 14.73 2.06
N LYS A 12 5.91 14.06 1.20
CA LYS A 12 6.39 13.47 -0.06
C LYS A 12 6.29 14.44 -1.25
N GLY A 13 5.87 15.68 -1.02
CA GLY A 13 5.62 16.67 -2.08
C GLY A 13 4.37 16.39 -2.91
N ILE A 14 3.47 15.53 -2.43
CA ILE A 14 2.23 15.16 -3.12
C ILE A 14 1.06 15.92 -2.48
N CYS A 15 0.36 16.72 -3.27
CA CYS A 15 -0.80 17.49 -2.83
C CYS A 15 -2.05 17.06 -3.62
N PRO A 16 -2.76 16.01 -3.18
CA PRO A 16 -3.98 15.59 -3.83
C PRO A 16 -5.10 16.62 -3.63
N PRO A 17 -6.08 16.66 -4.54
CA PRO A 17 -7.34 17.37 -4.32
C PRO A 17 -8.02 16.92 -3.02
N ARG A 18 -8.61 17.85 -2.26
CA ARG A 18 -9.22 17.56 -0.94
C ARG A 18 -10.34 16.52 -1.02
N ASP A 19 -11.09 16.50 -2.12
CA ASP A 19 -12.13 15.50 -2.41
C ASP A 19 -11.60 14.07 -2.55
N ARG A 20 -10.29 13.90 -2.78
CA ARG A 20 -9.63 12.60 -2.90
C ARG A 20 -8.97 12.12 -1.61
N ILE A 21 -8.74 13.00 -0.64
CA ILE A 21 -8.08 12.64 0.62
C ILE A 21 -8.91 11.62 1.41
N ALA A 22 -10.23 11.84 1.51
CA ALA A 22 -11.12 10.91 2.22
C ALA A 22 -11.14 9.50 1.59
N ALA A 23 -11.09 9.43 0.25
CA ALA A 23 -11.01 8.16 -0.46
C ALA A 23 -9.66 7.44 -0.22
N LEU A 24 -8.56 8.20 -0.17
CA LEU A 24 -7.23 7.67 0.12
C LEU A 24 -7.13 7.16 1.56
N GLU A 25 -7.69 7.89 2.53
CA GLU A 25 -7.74 7.46 3.93
C GLU A 25 -8.57 6.18 4.11
N SER A 26 -9.76 6.13 3.52
CA SER A 26 -10.60 4.93 3.53
C SER A 26 -9.88 3.74 2.92
N LYS A 27 -9.21 3.94 1.77
CA LYS A 27 -8.48 2.86 1.12
C LYS A 27 -7.27 2.40 1.92
N TRP A 28 -6.56 3.34 2.55
CA TRP A 28 -5.43 3.03 3.42
C TRP A 28 -5.87 2.22 4.64
N ALA A 29 -6.99 2.58 5.27
CA ALA A 29 -7.57 1.82 6.37
C ALA A 29 -7.92 0.40 5.94
N GLU A 30 -8.53 0.21 4.76
CA GLU A 30 -8.78 -1.13 4.20
C GLU A 30 -7.48 -1.94 4.05
N ILE A 31 -6.40 -1.33 3.54
CA ILE A 31 -5.11 -2.00 3.35
C ILE A 31 -4.52 -2.41 4.69
N VAL A 32 -4.57 -1.52 5.69
CA VAL A 32 -4.07 -1.82 7.05
C VAL A 32 -4.86 -2.97 7.68
N GLN A 33 -6.18 -2.99 7.51
CA GLN A 33 -7.03 -4.09 7.98
C GLN A 33 -6.74 -5.40 7.25
N ARG A 34 -6.64 -5.36 5.91
CA ARG A 34 -6.35 -6.55 5.07
C ARG A 34 -4.95 -7.10 5.29
N ARG A 35 -3.99 -6.24 5.63
CA ARG A 35 -2.62 -6.66 5.93
C ARG A 35 -2.59 -7.64 7.11
N GLY A 36 -3.52 -7.55 8.06
CA GLY A 36 -3.56 -8.43 9.23
C GLY A 36 -2.24 -8.38 10.01
N ASP A 37 -1.87 -9.50 10.66
CA ASP A 37 -0.55 -9.68 11.27
C ASP A 37 0.40 -10.37 10.28
N LEU A 38 1.32 -9.60 9.71
CA LEU A 38 2.43 -10.11 8.89
C LEU A 38 3.70 -10.35 9.72
N GLY A 39 3.67 -10.19 11.06
CA GLY A 39 4.84 -10.36 11.92
C GLY A 39 5.42 -11.77 11.93
N ALA A 40 4.60 -12.77 11.60
CA ALA A 40 5.04 -14.16 11.39
C ALA A 40 5.37 -14.49 9.92
N VAL A 41 5.13 -13.54 8.99
CA VAL A 41 5.46 -13.69 7.58
C VAL A 41 6.84 -13.08 7.37
N ALA A 42 7.84 -13.92 7.08
CA ALA A 42 9.17 -13.45 6.68
C ALA A 42 9.07 -12.74 5.33
N VAL A 43 8.77 -11.44 5.35
CA VAL A 43 8.62 -10.61 4.14
C VAL A 43 9.96 -10.50 3.39
N ASP A 44 11.08 -10.65 4.09
CA ASP A 44 12.43 -10.69 3.49
C ASP A 44 12.63 -11.92 2.60
N ASP A 45 12.06 -13.08 2.95
CA ASP A 45 12.05 -14.28 2.11
C ASP A 45 10.92 -14.25 1.05
N ALA A 46 9.99 -13.31 1.16
CA ALA A 46 8.95 -13.06 0.16
C ALA A 46 9.46 -12.20 -1.03
N ASP A 47 10.78 -12.12 -1.25
CA ASP A 47 11.42 -11.73 -2.52
C ASP A 47 11.21 -12.82 -3.61
N ILE A 48 10.06 -13.49 -3.60
CA ILE A 48 9.66 -14.53 -4.55
C ILE A 48 9.01 -13.91 -5.81
N SER A 49 8.75 -12.59 -5.85
CA SER A 49 8.03 -11.99 -6.99
C SER A 49 8.62 -10.74 -7.63
N VAL A 50 9.77 -10.19 -7.24
CA VAL A 50 10.31 -8.99 -7.94
C VAL A 50 11.33 -9.33 -9.04
N ARG A 51 11.92 -10.54 -9.05
CA ARG A 51 12.85 -10.98 -10.12
C ARG A 51 12.27 -11.98 -11.12
N ASN A 52 11.07 -12.47 -10.90
CA ASN A 52 10.40 -13.38 -11.84
C ASN A 52 8.88 -13.24 -11.69
N ILE A 53 8.33 -12.10 -12.10
CA ILE A 53 6.90 -12.01 -12.40
C ILE A 53 6.72 -12.66 -13.77
N PRO A 54 6.21 -13.91 -13.91
CA PRO A 54 5.50 -14.26 -15.11
C PRO A 54 4.20 -13.43 -15.08
N GLY A 55 4.27 -12.18 -15.54
CA GLY A 55 3.12 -11.39 -15.93
C GLY A 55 2.51 -11.95 -17.23
N GLY A 56 2.36 -13.27 -17.31
CA GLY A 56 2.14 -13.99 -18.56
C GLY A 56 1.13 -15.13 -18.48
N ASP A 57 0.53 -15.43 -17.33
CA ASP A 57 -0.52 -16.46 -17.25
C ASP A 57 -1.93 -15.85 -17.27
N HIS A 58 -2.15 -15.01 -18.29
CA HIS A 58 -3.47 -14.64 -18.79
C HIS A 58 -3.59 -14.96 -20.28
N VAL A 59 -3.07 -16.11 -20.70
CA VAL A 59 -3.35 -16.67 -22.04
C VAL A 59 -4.12 -17.98 -21.88
N ARG A 60 -5.43 -17.79 -21.76
CA ARG A 60 -6.56 -18.66 -22.15
C ARG A 60 -6.67 -20.07 -21.58
#